data_AF-A0A7W2U546-F1
#
_entry.id   AF-A0A7W2U546-F1
#
_cell.length_a   1.000
_cell.length_b   1.000
_cell.length_c   1.000
_cell.angle_alpha   90.00
_cell.angle_beta   90.00
_cell.angle_gamma   90.00
#
_symmetry.space_group_name_H-M   'P 1'
#
loop_
_entity.id
_entity.type
_entity.pdbx_description
1 polymer ?
#
loop_
_entity_poly.entity_id
_entity_poly.type
_entity_poly.pdbx_seq_one_letter_code
_entity_poly.pdbx_strand_id
1 'polypeptide(L)'
;LNRSISVGQVNCDDCGSTNITYKSKDVTFDVSNKQVRSSILESVEKNIQIKREVISRLDFDIEKTQKEINKELEQVTPELRDIILFQDELKKAGSIDKELAKKQREIEALRLTLDESNSKQEGISTHQKQLIDAIVKAMNMVYKLVDENGIQTFDSLFTKKSVNYSGSEEQEFYFAKIYALQVVFKHKFPIIIDSFRDRELSTDKELKMIEIFENMNNQVIVSSTLKREEYKNEKYETYKSSTALDYSSHDNSKILSQSFAPQFKAICTQFNIVI
;
A
#
# COMPACT_ATOMS: atom_id res chain seq x y z
N LEU A 1 -10.75 -32.55 31.65
CA LEU A 1 -9.45 -32.56 30.95
C LEU A 1 -8.92 -31.14 30.79
N ASN A 2 -8.37 -30.56 31.85
CA ASN A 2 -7.61 -29.31 31.76
C ASN A 2 -6.25 -29.64 31.13
N ARG A 3 -6.17 -29.62 29.79
CA ARG A 3 -4.88 -29.56 29.12
C ARG A 3 -4.41 -28.12 29.19
N SER A 4 -3.56 -27.82 30.17
CA SER A 4 -2.74 -26.61 30.15
C SER A 4 -1.94 -26.61 28.85
N ILE A 5 -2.36 -25.82 27.87
CA ILE A 5 -1.62 -25.65 26.63
C ILE A 5 -0.38 -24.83 27.01
N SER A 6 0.77 -25.49 27.14
CA SER A 6 2.05 -24.78 27.25
C SER A 6 2.33 -24.15 25.90
N VAL A 7 2.03 -22.86 25.79
CA VAL A 7 2.33 -22.07 24.60
C VAL A 7 3.85 -22.10 24.39
N GLY A 8 4.30 -22.69 23.28
CA GLY A 8 5.71 -22.73 22.91
C GLY A 8 6.19 -21.37 22.40
N GLN A 9 7.50 -21.17 22.38
CA GLN A 9 8.13 -19.95 21.91
C GLN A 9 8.69 -20.16 20.50
N VAL A 10 8.47 -19.16 19.63
CA VAL A 10 9.08 -19.09 18.31
C VAL A 10 10.44 -18.43 18.48
N ASN A 11 11.50 -19.18 18.24
CA ASN A 11 12.87 -18.69 18.34
C ASN A 11 13.50 -18.61 16.93
N CYS A 12 14.33 -17.60 16.73
CA CYS A 12 15.23 -17.56 15.59
C CYS A 12 16.43 -18.44 15.95
N ASP A 13 16.76 -19.42 15.12
CA ASP A 13 17.88 -20.34 15.39
C ASP A 13 19.21 -19.57 15.44
N ASP A 14 19.40 -18.62 14.53
CA ASP A 14 20.52 -17.67 14.48
C ASP A 14 20.00 -16.25 14.19
N CYS A 15 20.27 -15.28 15.05
CA CYS A 15 19.85 -13.89 14.84
C CYS A 15 20.48 -13.31 13.54
N GLY A 16 19.70 -13.33 12.46
CA GLY A 16 20.13 -12.98 11.09
C GLY A 16 19.75 -14.04 10.03
N SER A 17 19.26 -15.21 10.43
CA SER A 17 18.84 -16.30 9.55
C SER A 17 17.36 -16.24 9.16
N THR A 18 17.02 -16.77 7.98
CA THR A 18 15.63 -17.03 7.52
C THR A 18 14.98 -18.27 8.15
N ASN A 19 15.72 -19.00 9.00
CA ASN A 19 15.23 -20.22 9.65
C ASN A 19 14.62 -19.92 11.02
N ILE A 20 13.34 -20.26 11.16
CA ILE A 20 12.51 -20.00 12.33
C ILE A 20 12.10 -21.35 12.92
N THR A 21 12.45 -21.58 14.19
CA THR A 21 12.15 -22.82 14.90
C THR A 21 11.12 -22.57 15.99
N TYR A 22 10.09 -23.42 16.06
CA TYR A 22 9.11 -23.40 17.14
C TYR A 22 9.49 -24.46 18.17
N LYS A 23 9.66 -24.04 19.43
CA LYS A 23 10.03 -24.92 20.54
C LYS A 23 8.95 -24.92 21.61
N SER A 24 8.34 -26.09 21.81
CA SER A 24 7.54 -26.41 22.99
C SER A 24 8.29 -27.41 23.88
N LYS A 25 7.84 -27.62 25.12
CA LYS A 25 8.52 -28.47 26.12
C LYS A 25 8.92 -29.85 25.58
N ASP A 26 8.10 -30.42 24.70
CA ASP A 26 8.29 -31.79 24.21
C ASP A 26 8.57 -31.87 22.71
N VAL A 27 8.51 -30.74 21.98
CA VAL A 27 8.64 -30.77 20.51
C VAL A 27 9.28 -29.52 19.93
N THR A 28 10.28 -29.74 19.08
CA THR A 28 10.96 -28.73 18.25
C THR A 28 10.65 -28.98 16.79
N PHE A 29 10.06 -27.99 16.11
CA PHE A 29 9.78 -28.06 14.67
C PHE A 29 10.39 -26.87 13.94
N ASP A 30 10.99 -27.14 12.78
CA ASP A 30 11.42 -26.11 11.83
C ASP A 30 10.20 -25.64 11.01
N VAL A 31 9.83 -24.37 11.20
CA VAL A 31 8.66 -23.74 10.54
C VAL A 31 9.04 -23.16 9.17
N SER A 32 10.33 -22.98 8.91
CA SER A 32 10.84 -22.46 7.63
C SER A 32 10.82 -23.52 6.53
N ASN A 33 10.81 -24.80 6.88
CA ASN A 33 10.65 -25.87 5.91
C ASN A 33 9.21 -25.91 5.33
N LYS A 34 9.10 -25.67 4.01
CA LYS A 34 7.83 -25.66 3.27
C LYS A 34 7.02 -26.94 3.49
N GLN A 35 7.68 -28.10 3.57
CA GLN A 35 7.01 -29.40 3.72
C GLN A 35 6.44 -29.59 5.12
N VAL A 36 7.19 -29.23 6.17
CA VAL A 36 6.73 -29.29 7.57
C VAL A 36 5.56 -28.34 7.79
N ARG A 37 5.63 -27.12 7.24
CA ARG A 37 4.53 -26.15 7.27
C ARG A 37 3.27 -26.67 6.58
N SER A 38 3.40 -27.27 5.38
CA SER A 38 2.25 -27.85 4.68
C SER A 38 1.62 -28.99 5.49
N SER A 39 2.42 -29.87 6.10
CA SER A 39 1.91 -30.96 6.94
C SER A 39 1.19 -30.46 8.21
N ILE A 40 1.68 -29.37 8.82
CA ILE A 40 1.00 -28.73 9.97
C ILE A 40 -0.35 -28.16 9.53
N LEU A 41 -0.38 -27.43 8.41
CA LEU A 41 -1.62 -26.85 7.87
C LEU A 41 -2.64 -27.94 7.52
N GLU A 42 -2.22 -29.03 6.87
CA GLU A 42 -3.09 -30.18 6.58
C GLU A 42 -3.62 -30.84 7.86
N SER A 43 -2.79 -30.94 8.91
CA SER A 43 -3.23 -31.50 10.21
C SER A 43 -4.27 -30.61 10.90
N VAL A 44 -4.09 -29.28 10.82
CA VAL A 44 -5.06 -28.31 11.34
C VAL A 44 -6.36 -28.39 10.55
N GLU A 45 -6.30 -28.45 9.22
CA GLU A 45 -7.48 -28.56 8.36
C GLU A 45 -8.26 -29.85 8.65
N LYS A 46 -7.57 -30.99 8.78
CA LYS A 46 -8.20 -32.26 9.19
C LYS A 46 -8.85 -32.16 10.57
N ASN A 47 -8.21 -31.50 11.53
CA ASN A 47 -8.81 -31.28 12.86
C ASN A 47 -10.06 -30.40 12.79
N ILE A 48 -10.06 -29.36 11.95
CA ILE A 48 -11.23 -28.51 11.73
C ILE A 48 -12.37 -29.34 11.12
N GLN A 49 -12.06 -30.20 10.14
CA GLN A 49 -13.04 -31.07 9.49
C GLN A 49 -13.67 -32.07 10.46
N ILE A 50 -12.86 -32.74 11.29
CA ILE A 50 -13.35 -33.65 12.34
C ILE A 50 -14.26 -32.90 13.32
N LYS A 51 -13.87 -31.69 13.74
CA LYS A 51 -14.71 -30.88 14.65
C LYS A 51 -16.03 -30.48 13.99
N ARG A 52 -16.06 -30.15 12.70
CA ARG A 52 -17.30 -29.87 11.97
C ARG A 52 -18.21 -31.09 11.90
N GLU A 53 -17.66 -32.28 11.70
CA GLU A 53 -18.42 -33.53 11.70
C GLU A 53 -19.05 -33.80 13.08
N VAL A 54 -18.30 -33.55 14.16
CA VAL A 54 -18.81 -33.65 15.53
C VAL A 54 -19.95 -32.65 15.77
N ILE A 55 -19.82 -31.41 15.32
CA ILE A 55 -20.89 -30.39 15.40
C ILE A 55 -22.13 -30.88 14.67
N SER A 56 -22.00 -31.35 13.43
CA SER A 56 -23.14 -31.87 12.66
C SER A 56 -23.82 -33.06 13.33
N ARG A 57 -23.07 -33.91 14.01
CA ARG A 57 -23.63 -35.03 14.79
C ARG A 57 -24.41 -34.54 16.00
N LEU A 58 -23.87 -33.56 16.73
CA LEU A 58 -24.54 -32.96 17.87
C LEU A 58 -25.82 -32.22 17.44
N ASP A 59 -25.81 -31.52 16.30
CA ASP A 59 -27.01 -30.88 15.75
C ASP A 59 -28.10 -31.92 15.42
N PHE A 60 -27.72 -33.06 14.83
CA PHE A 60 -28.65 -34.16 14.58
C PHE A 60 -29.25 -34.74 15.88
N ASP A 61 -28.42 -34.94 16.90
CA ASP A 61 -28.88 -35.43 18.20
C ASP A 61 -29.82 -34.41 18.87
N ILE A 62 -29.53 -33.12 18.79
CA ILE A 62 -30.40 -32.04 19.28
C ILE A 62 -31.74 -32.07 18.55
N GLU A 63 -31.75 -32.14 17.22
CA GLU A 63 -33.00 -32.22 16.45
C GLU A 63 -33.82 -33.45 16.82
N LYS A 64 -33.17 -34.59 17.04
CA LYS A 64 -33.83 -35.83 17.46
C LYS A 64 -34.47 -35.66 18.84
N THR A 65 -33.74 -35.14 19.82
CA THR A 65 -34.26 -34.89 21.16
C THR A 65 -35.38 -33.84 21.15
N GLN A 66 -35.27 -32.79 20.33
CA GLN A 66 -36.35 -31.81 20.14
C GLN A 66 -37.62 -32.46 19.57
N LYS A 67 -37.48 -33.37 18.59
CA LYS A 67 -38.62 -34.13 18.04
C LYS A 67 -39.25 -35.06 19.09
N GLU A 68 -38.45 -35.72 19.91
CA GLU A 68 -38.93 -36.57 21.01
C GLU A 68 -39.67 -35.73 22.06
N ILE A 69 -39.13 -34.58 22.47
CA ILE A 69 -39.79 -33.63 23.38
C ILE A 69 -41.11 -33.14 22.79
N ASN A 70 -41.13 -32.72 21.52
CA ASN A 70 -42.36 -32.24 20.88
C ASN A 70 -43.44 -33.34 20.82
N LYS A 71 -43.04 -34.60 20.60
CA LYS A 71 -43.97 -35.74 20.60
C LYS A 71 -44.55 -36.03 21.99
N GLU A 72 -43.75 -35.91 23.05
CA GLU A 72 -44.24 -36.02 24.43
C GLU A 72 -45.16 -34.85 24.79
N LEU A 73 -44.84 -33.63 24.36
CA LEU A 73 -45.67 -32.43 24.55
C LEU A 73 -47.03 -32.52 23.83
N GLU A 74 -47.13 -33.22 22.68
CA GLU A 74 -48.40 -33.48 22.00
C GLU A 74 -49.33 -34.44 22.78
N GLN A 75 -48.77 -35.31 23.64
CA GLN A 75 -49.54 -36.29 24.42
C GLN A 75 -50.00 -35.78 25.78
N VAL A 76 -49.38 -34.72 26.27
CA VAL A 76 -49.72 -34.11 27.57
C VAL A 76 -50.68 -32.95 27.35
N THR A 77 -51.87 -33.03 27.95
CA THR A 77 -52.76 -31.86 28.09
C THR A 77 -52.47 -31.22 29.45
N PRO A 78 -51.71 -30.12 29.51
CA PRO A 78 -51.31 -29.53 30.78
C PRO A 78 -52.53 -28.96 31.51
N GLU A 79 -52.62 -29.18 32.82
CA GLU A 79 -53.61 -28.50 33.64
C GLU A 79 -53.25 -27.01 33.75
N LEU A 80 -54.25 -26.14 33.93
CA LEU A 80 -54.06 -24.69 34.05
C LEU A 80 -53.01 -24.31 35.11
N ARG A 81 -52.87 -25.14 36.14
CA ARG A 81 -51.90 -24.96 37.23
C ARG A 81 -50.45 -25.08 36.76
N ASP A 82 -50.18 -25.98 35.82
CA ASP A 82 -48.85 -26.18 35.24
C ASP A 82 -48.49 -25.04 34.28
N ILE A 83 -49.47 -24.55 33.52
CA ILE A 83 -49.31 -23.37 32.65
C ILE A 83 -48.96 -22.12 33.49
N ILE A 84 -49.60 -21.95 34.64
CA ILE A 84 -49.31 -20.85 35.57
C ILE A 84 -47.92 -21.00 36.19
N LEU A 85 -47.50 -22.23 36.53
CA LEU A 85 -46.19 -22.51 37.10
C LEU A 85 -45.05 -22.10 36.16
N PHE A 86 -45.21 -22.32 34.85
CA PHE A 86 -44.20 -22.02 33.82
C PHE A 86 -44.42 -20.69 33.08
N GLN A 87 -45.43 -19.91 33.44
CA GLN A 87 -45.78 -18.66 32.74
C GLN A 87 -44.60 -17.68 32.63
N ASP A 88 -43.82 -17.56 33.70
CA ASP A 88 -42.69 -16.62 33.75
C ASP A 88 -41.49 -17.13 32.93
N GLU A 89 -41.31 -18.45 32.85
CA GLU A 89 -40.27 -19.07 32.03
C GLU A 89 -40.63 -18.99 30.54
N LEU A 90 -41.90 -19.20 30.17
CA LEU A 90 -42.40 -19.02 28.81
C LEU A 90 -42.29 -17.55 28.35
N LYS A 91 -42.57 -16.59 29.24
CA LYS A 91 -42.36 -15.16 28.97
C LYS A 91 -40.88 -14.82 28.80
N LYS A 92 -39.98 -15.38 29.63
CA LYS A 92 -38.53 -15.19 29.50
C LYS A 92 -37.99 -15.80 28.21
N ALA A 93 -38.34 -17.05 27.88
CA ALA A 93 -37.92 -17.71 26.64
C ALA A 93 -38.33 -16.91 25.40
N GLY A 94 -39.60 -16.48 25.32
CA GLY A 94 -40.07 -15.65 24.20
C GLY A 94 -39.41 -14.26 24.11
N SER A 95 -38.88 -13.73 25.23
CA SER A 95 -38.09 -12.49 25.21
C SER A 95 -36.67 -12.72 24.65
N ILE A 96 -36.05 -13.85 25.00
CA ILE A 96 -34.73 -14.24 24.52
C ILE A 96 -34.78 -14.54 23.01
N ASP A 97 -35.82 -15.23 22.52
CA ASP A 97 -35.99 -15.48 21.09
C ASP A 97 -36.13 -14.19 20.27
N LYS A 98 -36.80 -13.17 20.83
CA LYS A 98 -36.90 -11.84 20.20
C LYS A 98 -35.56 -11.13 20.16
N GLU A 99 -34.79 -11.18 21.24
CA GLU A 99 -33.43 -10.61 21.25
C GLU A 99 -32.51 -11.35 20.28
N LEU A 100 -32.59 -12.68 20.22
CA LEU A 100 -31.86 -13.51 19.28
C LEU A 100 -32.19 -13.11 17.84
N ALA A 101 -33.48 -13.02 17.50
CA ALA A 101 -33.92 -12.60 16.16
C ALA A 101 -33.45 -11.17 15.82
N LYS A 102 -33.44 -10.25 16.79
CA LYS A 102 -32.91 -8.89 16.59
C LYS A 102 -31.41 -8.90 16.34
N LYS A 103 -30.65 -9.67 17.13
CA LYS A 103 -29.19 -9.82 16.96
C LYS A 103 -28.86 -10.49 15.63
N GLN A 104 -29.63 -11.49 15.21
CA GLN A 104 -29.47 -12.14 13.91
C GLN A 104 -29.62 -11.13 12.76
N ARG A 105 -30.64 -10.27 12.81
CA ARG A 105 -30.85 -9.20 11.81
C ARG A 105 -29.74 -8.16 11.84
N GLU A 106 -29.26 -7.78 13.02
CA GLU A 106 -28.11 -6.87 13.16
C GLU A 106 -26.84 -7.48 12.52
N ILE A 107 -26.59 -8.78 12.74
CA ILE A 107 -25.46 -9.50 12.13
C ILE A 107 -25.60 -9.53 10.60
N GLU A 108 -26.79 -9.81 10.08
CA GLU A 108 -27.05 -9.87 8.64
C GLU A 108 -26.87 -8.50 7.97
N ALA A 109 -27.38 -7.43 8.59
CA ALA A 109 -27.17 -6.06 8.11
C ALA A 109 -25.70 -5.65 8.12
N LEU A 110 -24.96 -6.02 9.17
CA LEU A 110 -23.52 -5.77 9.25
C LEU A 110 -22.74 -6.55 8.19
N ARG A 111 -23.10 -7.80 7.91
CA ARG A 111 -22.50 -8.60 6.83
C ARG A 111 -22.70 -7.95 5.46
N LEU A 112 -23.92 -7.52 5.14
CA LEU A 112 -24.21 -6.82 3.89
C LEU A 112 -23.37 -5.55 3.74
N THR A 113 -23.25 -4.76 4.81
CA THR A 113 -22.42 -3.54 4.82
C THR A 113 -20.94 -3.85 4.60
N LEU A 114 -20.45 -4.96 5.16
CA LEU A 114 -19.08 -5.42 4.99
C LEU A 114 -18.81 -5.85 3.53
N ASP A 115 -19.74 -6.58 2.93
CA ASP A 115 -19.63 -7.05 1.54
C ASP A 115 -19.67 -5.89 0.54
N GLU A 116 -20.53 -4.89 0.77
CA GLU A 116 -20.52 -3.65 -0.02
C GLU A 116 -19.21 -2.87 0.14
N SER A 117 -18.61 -2.88 1.33
CA SER A 117 -17.32 -2.20 1.57
C SER A 117 -16.17 -2.95 0.91
N ASN A 118 -16.15 -4.28 0.99
CA ASN A 118 -15.15 -5.12 0.33
C ASN A 118 -15.20 -4.99 -1.19
N SER A 119 -16.39 -5.02 -1.80
CA SER A 119 -16.54 -4.84 -3.25
C SER A 119 -16.09 -3.45 -3.73
N LYS A 120 -16.39 -2.38 -2.97
CA LYS A 120 -15.84 -1.04 -3.23
C LYS A 120 -14.31 -1.01 -3.11
N GLN A 121 -13.75 -1.69 -2.12
CA GLN A 121 -12.31 -1.77 -1.90
C GLN A 121 -11.59 -2.54 -3.01
N GLU A 122 -12.17 -3.63 -3.53
CA GLU A 122 -11.65 -4.36 -4.70
C GLU A 122 -11.62 -3.47 -5.95
N GLY A 123 -12.69 -2.68 -6.17
CA GLY A 123 -12.76 -1.70 -7.25
C GLY A 123 -11.65 -0.66 -7.16
N ILE A 124 -11.44 -0.07 -5.97
CA ILE A 124 -10.38 0.92 -5.72
C ILE A 124 -8.98 0.31 -5.91
N SER A 125 -8.76 -0.90 -5.40
CA SER A 125 -7.50 -1.65 -5.56
C SER A 125 -7.15 -1.90 -7.03
N THR A 126 -8.16 -2.17 -7.86
CA THR A 126 -7.97 -2.41 -9.29
C THR A 126 -7.61 -1.12 -10.03
N HIS A 127 -8.31 -0.02 -9.76
CA HIS A 127 -7.99 1.28 -10.34
C HIS A 127 -6.61 1.77 -9.91
N GLN A 128 -6.23 1.53 -8.66
CA GLN A 128 -4.89 1.87 -8.15
C GLN A 128 -3.81 1.07 -8.89
N LYS A 129 -4.00 -0.24 -9.11
CA LYS A 129 -3.08 -1.05 -9.91
C LYS A 129 -2.96 -0.53 -11.34
N GLN A 130 -4.08 -0.28 -12.01
CA GLN A 130 -4.09 0.24 -13.38
C GLN A 130 -3.35 1.58 -13.50
N LEU A 131 -3.53 2.48 -12.52
CA LEU A 131 -2.82 3.75 -12.47
C LEU A 131 -1.31 3.55 -12.32
N ILE A 132 -0.88 2.68 -11.38
CA ILE A 132 0.54 2.39 -11.17
C ILE A 132 1.16 1.76 -12.42
N ASP A 133 0.47 0.79 -13.04
CA ASP A 133 0.93 0.13 -14.26
C ASP A 133 1.08 1.12 -15.42
N ALA A 134 0.16 2.09 -15.55
CA ALA A 134 0.26 3.16 -16.54
C ALA A 134 1.50 4.05 -16.32
N ILE A 135 1.78 4.40 -15.06
CA ILE A 135 2.97 5.21 -14.70
C ILE A 135 4.25 4.42 -15.00
N VAL A 136 4.35 3.17 -14.54
CA VAL A 136 5.53 2.33 -14.75
C VAL A 136 5.78 2.08 -16.25
N LYS A 137 4.71 1.90 -17.04
CA LYS A 137 4.83 1.79 -18.50
C LYS A 137 5.38 3.07 -19.13
N ALA A 138 4.91 4.24 -18.71
CA ALA A 138 5.42 5.52 -19.19
C ALA A 138 6.89 5.76 -18.77
N MET A 139 7.27 5.36 -17.56
CA MET A 139 8.67 5.43 -17.09
C MET A 139 9.60 4.60 -17.97
N ASN A 140 9.23 3.34 -18.25
CA ASN A 140 10.05 2.47 -19.10
C ASN A 140 10.12 2.95 -20.56
N MET A 141 9.02 3.51 -21.08
CA MET A 141 8.99 4.09 -22.42
C MET A 141 9.98 5.26 -22.56
N VAL A 142 9.93 6.22 -21.64
CA VAL A 142 10.80 7.40 -21.74
C VAL A 142 12.27 7.06 -21.46
N TYR A 143 12.52 6.11 -20.55
CA TYR A 143 13.87 5.62 -20.30
C TYR A 143 14.52 5.05 -21.56
N LYS A 144 13.78 4.23 -22.33
CA LYS A 144 14.28 3.67 -23.59
C LYS A 144 14.50 4.71 -24.69
N LEU A 145 13.82 5.87 -24.64
CA LEU A 145 14.08 6.97 -25.56
C LEU A 145 15.40 7.68 -25.22
N VAL A 146 15.67 7.87 -23.93
CA VAL A 146 16.91 8.50 -23.46
C VAL A 146 18.10 7.55 -23.64
N ASP A 147 17.96 6.29 -23.25
CA ASP A 147 18.99 5.26 -23.38
C ASP A 147 18.45 3.98 -24.06
N GLU A 148 18.65 3.92 -25.38
CA GLU A 148 18.22 2.80 -26.23
C GLU A 148 18.92 1.48 -25.83
N ASN A 149 20.18 1.55 -25.43
CA ASN A 149 21.01 0.40 -25.04
C ASN A 149 20.91 0.09 -23.54
N GLY A 150 20.15 0.89 -22.79
CA GLY A 150 20.03 0.74 -21.34
C GLY A 150 19.41 -0.60 -20.94
N ILE A 151 20.04 -1.30 -19.99
CA ILE A 151 19.59 -2.64 -19.53
C ILE A 151 18.47 -2.53 -18.50
N GLN A 152 18.33 -1.37 -17.85
CA GLN A 152 17.41 -1.14 -16.75
C GLN A 152 15.94 -1.25 -17.16
N THR A 153 15.14 -1.86 -16.27
CA THR A 153 13.69 -1.89 -16.35
C THR A 153 13.12 -1.54 -14.98
N PHE A 154 12.15 -0.64 -14.95
CA PHE A 154 11.48 -0.24 -13.72
C PHE A 154 10.26 -1.11 -13.48
N ASP A 155 10.22 -1.78 -12.32
CA ASP A 155 9.08 -2.59 -11.91
C ASP A 155 8.07 -1.81 -11.05
N SER A 156 8.46 -0.63 -10.56
CA SER A 156 7.71 0.12 -9.54
C SER A 156 8.08 1.61 -9.56
N LEU A 157 7.19 2.42 -8.98
CA LEU A 157 7.37 3.87 -8.76
C LEU A 157 8.45 4.20 -7.70
N PHE A 158 8.78 3.23 -6.86
CA PHE A 158 9.75 3.36 -5.78
C PHE A 158 10.86 2.34 -5.95
N THR A 159 12.06 2.75 -5.56
CA THR A 159 13.22 1.88 -5.50
C THR A 159 13.06 0.87 -4.36
N LYS A 160 13.58 -0.34 -4.55
CA LYS A 160 13.63 -1.36 -3.49
C LYS A 160 14.82 -1.02 -2.59
N LYS A 161 14.70 -1.27 -1.27
CA LYS A 161 15.79 -1.00 -0.29
C LYS A 161 17.14 -1.64 -0.63
N SER A 162 17.15 -2.68 -1.47
CA SER A 162 18.34 -3.42 -1.90
C SER A 162 18.90 -2.97 -3.25
N VAL A 163 18.25 -2.04 -3.94
CA VAL A 163 18.69 -1.55 -5.26
C VAL A 163 19.30 -0.18 -5.06
N ASN A 164 20.63 -0.14 -5.10
CA ASN A 164 21.39 1.11 -5.13
C ASN A 164 21.56 1.51 -6.59
N TYR A 165 20.83 2.54 -7.04
CA TYR A 165 21.14 3.19 -8.30
C TYR A 165 22.41 4.00 -8.13
N SER A 166 23.40 3.75 -8.99
CA SER A 166 24.71 4.40 -8.91
C SER A 166 24.93 5.30 -10.11
N GLY A 167 25.67 6.40 -9.93
CA GLY A 167 26.00 7.32 -11.02
C GLY A 167 24.76 7.96 -11.67
N SER A 168 24.63 7.84 -13.00
CA SER A 168 23.55 8.43 -13.79
C SER A 168 22.21 7.72 -13.65
N GLU A 169 22.17 6.47 -13.18
CA GLU A 169 20.94 5.68 -13.09
C GLU A 169 19.89 6.32 -12.18
N GLU A 170 20.33 7.00 -11.12
CA GLU A 170 19.43 7.70 -10.21
C GLU A 170 18.75 8.88 -10.91
N GLN A 171 19.51 9.62 -11.71
CA GLN A 171 19.00 10.76 -12.47
C GLN A 171 18.05 10.31 -13.57
N GLU A 172 18.37 9.21 -14.25
CA GLU A 172 17.52 8.59 -15.27
C GLU A 172 16.21 8.07 -14.66
N PHE A 173 16.25 7.45 -13.48
CA PHE A 173 15.06 7.03 -12.74
C PHE A 173 14.20 8.24 -12.32
N TYR A 174 14.82 9.27 -11.75
CA TYR A 174 14.12 10.47 -11.32
C TYR A 174 13.46 11.20 -12.50
N PHE A 175 14.20 11.37 -13.60
CA PHE A 175 13.70 11.92 -14.85
C PHE A 175 12.49 11.13 -15.36
N ALA A 176 12.63 9.81 -15.49
CA ALA A 176 11.57 8.94 -15.99
C ALA A 176 10.31 9.03 -15.11
N LYS A 177 10.48 9.10 -13.80
CA LYS A 177 9.40 9.26 -12.84
C LYS A 177 8.67 10.59 -13.01
N ILE A 178 9.38 11.71 -13.04
CA ILE A 178 8.77 13.04 -13.21
C ILE A 178 8.01 13.13 -14.53
N TYR A 179 8.62 12.67 -15.63
CA TYR A 179 7.98 12.59 -16.93
C TYR A 179 6.69 11.77 -16.88
N ALA A 180 6.76 10.55 -16.34
CA ALA A 180 5.61 9.65 -16.29
C ALA A 180 4.46 10.22 -15.44
N LEU A 181 4.77 10.83 -14.30
CA LEU A 181 3.78 11.51 -13.47
C LEU A 181 3.10 12.62 -14.25
N GLN A 182 3.87 13.43 -15.00
CA GLN A 182 3.27 14.49 -15.79
C GLN A 182 2.40 13.96 -16.94
N VAL A 183 2.83 12.91 -17.66
CA VAL A 183 2.04 12.34 -18.77
C VAL A 183 0.74 11.70 -18.27
N VAL A 184 0.78 11.02 -17.13
CA VAL A 184 -0.39 10.32 -16.57
C VAL A 184 -1.35 11.29 -15.91
N PHE A 185 -0.87 12.20 -15.06
CA PHE A 185 -1.73 13.14 -14.33
C PHE A 185 -2.09 14.39 -15.14
N LYS A 186 -1.27 14.78 -16.13
CA LYS A 186 -1.45 15.97 -16.98
C LYS A 186 -1.67 17.24 -16.14
N HIS A 187 -0.89 17.39 -15.08
CA HIS A 187 -1.01 18.55 -14.21
C HIS A 187 -0.54 19.82 -14.94
N LYS A 188 -0.99 20.99 -14.47
CA LYS A 188 -0.64 22.30 -15.06
C LYS A 188 0.45 23.05 -14.28
N PHE A 189 0.89 22.49 -13.15
CA PHE A 189 1.91 23.09 -12.30
C PHE A 189 3.30 23.06 -12.93
N PRO A 190 4.17 24.03 -12.61
CA PRO A 190 5.57 24.00 -13.04
C PRO A 190 6.28 22.78 -12.44
N ILE A 191 7.25 22.27 -13.19
CA ILE A 191 8.12 21.16 -12.78
C ILE A 191 9.46 21.76 -12.40
N ILE A 192 9.91 21.53 -11.17
CA ILE A 192 11.19 22.04 -10.66
C ILE A 192 12.08 20.83 -10.38
N ILE A 193 13.25 20.80 -11.01
CA ILE A 193 14.24 19.75 -10.84
C ILE A 193 15.51 20.41 -10.32
N ASP A 194 15.82 20.13 -9.06
CA ASP A 194 17.06 20.58 -8.45
C ASP A 194 18.20 19.61 -8.78
N SER A 195 19.40 20.14 -8.94
CA SER A 195 20.62 19.41 -9.25
C SER A 195 20.45 18.40 -10.40
N PHE A 196 19.92 18.87 -11.54
CA PHE A 196 19.68 18.06 -12.75
C PHE A 196 20.91 17.25 -13.20
N ARG A 197 22.12 17.72 -12.84
CA ARG A 197 23.40 17.11 -13.19
C ARG A 197 24.29 16.87 -11.98
N ASP A 198 23.72 16.56 -10.81
CA ASP A 198 24.53 16.33 -9.59
C ASP A 198 25.49 15.13 -9.67
N ARG A 199 25.41 14.33 -10.76
CA ARG A 199 26.17 13.11 -11.00
C ARG A 199 26.64 13.00 -12.45
N GLU A 200 27.36 11.92 -12.77
CA GLU A 200 27.94 11.63 -14.09
C GLU A 200 26.88 11.33 -15.18
N LEU A 201 26.02 12.30 -15.50
CA LEU A 201 25.13 12.24 -16.65
C LEU A 201 25.92 12.57 -17.92
N SER A 202 25.89 11.69 -18.92
CA SER A 202 26.55 11.93 -20.21
C SER A 202 25.84 13.06 -20.97
N THR A 203 26.62 13.82 -21.74
CA THR A 203 26.11 14.95 -22.53
C THR A 203 24.99 14.52 -23.49
N ASP A 204 25.07 13.33 -24.08
CA ASP A 204 24.05 12.83 -25.02
C ASP A 204 22.71 12.55 -24.32
N LYS A 205 22.74 11.96 -23.12
CA LYS A 205 21.53 11.71 -22.33
C LYS A 205 20.93 13.02 -21.83
N GLU A 206 21.80 13.93 -21.36
CA GLU A 206 21.43 15.29 -20.93
C GLU A 206 20.67 16.04 -22.04
N LEU A 207 21.21 16.02 -23.26
CA LEU A 207 20.60 16.60 -24.46
C LEU A 207 19.21 16.03 -24.75
N LYS A 208 19.08 14.70 -24.79
CA LYS A 208 17.79 14.02 -25.02
C LYS A 208 16.76 14.36 -23.94
N MET A 209 17.18 14.42 -22.67
CA MET A 209 16.29 14.80 -21.56
C MET A 209 15.78 16.24 -21.70
N ILE A 210 16.65 17.18 -22.08
CA ILE A 210 16.27 18.59 -22.32
C ILE A 210 15.27 18.69 -23.47
N GLU A 211 15.50 18.00 -24.59
CA GLU A 211 14.57 17.98 -25.73
C GLU A 211 13.18 17.45 -25.32
N ILE A 212 13.13 16.43 -24.46
CA ILE A 212 11.87 15.91 -23.93
C ILE A 212 11.17 16.97 -23.05
N PHE A 213 11.91 17.72 -22.24
CA PHE A 213 11.35 18.80 -21.43
C PHE A 213 10.82 19.97 -22.27
N GLU A 214 11.51 20.34 -23.36
CA GLU A 214 11.05 21.41 -24.27
C GLU A 214 9.69 21.08 -24.90
N ASN A 215 9.40 19.80 -25.13
CA ASN A 215 8.15 19.33 -25.70
C ASN A 215 7.02 19.17 -24.67
N MET A 216 7.27 19.45 -23.39
CA MET A 216 6.23 19.44 -22.37
C MET A 216 5.40 20.73 -22.40
N ASN A 217 4.10 20.60 -22.12
CA ASN A 217 3.20 21.75 -21.98
C ASN A 217 3.39 22.54 -20.67
N ASN A 218 4.33 22.13 -19.82
CA ASN A 218 4.55 22.70 -18.49
C ASN A 218 5.82 23.51 -18.50
N GLN A 219 5.85 24.57 -17.69
CA GLN A 219 7.11 25.24 -17.39
C GLN A 219 8.01 24.26 -16.63
N VAL A 220 9.18 23.98 -17.18
CA VAL A 220 10.22 23.17 -16.53
C VAL A 220 11.36 24.08 -16.11
N ILE A 221 11.72 24.04 -14.83
CA ILE A 221 12.82 24.79 -14.24
C ILE A 221 13.83 23.76 -13.75
N VAL A 222 15.04 23.80 -14.31
CA VAL A 222 16.14 22.91 -13.93
C VAL A 222 17.27 23.72 -13.34
N SER A 223 17.88 23.23 -12.26
CA SER A 223 19.13 23.79 -11.74
C SER A 223 20.28 22.82 -12.05
N SER A 224 21.47 23.36 -12.33
CA SER A 224 22.64 22.55 -12.64
C SER A 224 23.92 23.30 -12.30
N THR A 225 24.90 22.58 -11.78
CA THR A 225 26.25 23.09 -11.56
C THR A 225 27.12 22.78 -12.78
N LEU A 226 27.65 23.81 -13.43
CA LEU A 226 28.52 23.68 -14.60
C LEU A 226 30.01 23.78 -14.23
N LYS A 227 30.87 23.09 -14.99
CA LYS A 227 32.33 23.27 -14.92
C LYS A 227 32.75 24.55 -15.66
N ARG A 228 33.92 25.10 -15.31
CA ARG A 228 34.44 26.35 -15.91
C ARG A 228 34.58 26.27 -17.42
N GLU A 229 34.92 25.10 -17.96
CA GLU A 229 35.05 24.87 -19.39
C GLU A 229 33.70 24.92 -20.12
N GLU A 230 32.61 24.55 -19.43
CA GLU A 230 31.25 24.54 -19.99
C GLU A 230 30.65 25.95 -20.02
N TYR A 231 31.00 26.81 -19.06
CA TYR A 231 30.64 28.24 -19.10
C TYR A 231 31.24 28.97 -20.30
N LYS A 232 32.50 28.65 -20.67
CA LYS A 232 33.17 29.28 -21.82
C LYS A 232 32.50 28.97 -23.17
N ASN A 233 31.74 27.89 -23.23
CA ASN A 233 31.05 27.45 -24.43
C ASN A 233 29.56 27.83 -24.40
N GLU A 234 29.11 28.65 -23.43
CA GLU A 234 27.72 29.11 -23.33
C GLU A 234 26.73 27.94 -23.42
N LYS A 235 27.07 26.82 -22.75
CA LYS A 235 26.47 25.49 -22.99
C LYS A 235 24.94 25.54 -23.07
N TYR A 236 24.27 26.17 -22.10
CA TYR A 236 22.80 26.26 -22.09
C TYR A 236 22.23 27.52 -22.74
N GLU A 237 23.01 28.57 -22.95
CA GLU A 237 22.52 29.80 -23.59
C GLU A 237 22.26 29.61 -25.09
N THR A 238 22.96 28.65 -25.69
CA THR A 238 22.82 28.30 -27.11
C THR A 238 21.62 27.39 -27.40
N TYR A 239 20.89 26.92 -26.37
CA TYR A 239 19.71 26.08 -26.56
C TYR A 239 18.49 26.90 -26.93
N LYS A 240 17.90 26.54 -28.06
CA LYS A 240 16.89 27.32 -28.80
C LYS A 240 15.77 27.92 -27.94
N SER A 241 15.18 27.13 -27.05
CA SER A 241 13.94 27.49 -26.34
C SER A 241 14.11 27.63 -24.83
N SER A 242 15.32 27.44 -24.31
CA SER A 242 15.59 27.55 -22.88
C SER A 242 16.00 28.98 -22.52
N THR A 243 15.63 29.41 -21.32
CA THR A 243 16.15 30.64 -20.73
C THR A 243 17.19 30.23 -19.69
N ALA A 244 18.47 30.33 -20.05
CA ALA A 244 19.55 30.12 -19.10
C ALA A 244 19.66 31.31 -18.15
N LEU A 245 19.74 31.02 -16.85
CA LEU A 245 19.95 32.02 -15.80
C LEU A 245 21.24 31.68 -15.06
N ASP A 246 22.22 32.57 -15.15
CA ASP A 246 23.49 32.39 -14.46
C ASP A 246 23.48 33.06 -13.07
N TYR A 247 23.61 32.22 -12.04
CA TYR A 247 23.71 32.64 -10.64
C TYR A 247 25.16 32.68 -10.11
N SER A 248 26.16 32.40 -10.94
CA SER A 248 27.58 32.30 -10.54
C SER A 248 28.16 33.58 -9.93
N SER A 249 27.57 34.73 -10.23
CA SER A 249 27.97 36.05 -9.70
C SER A 249 27.46 36.35 -8.28
N HIS A 250 26.60 35.51 -7.71
CA HIS A 250 26.04 35.71 -6.38
C HIS A 250 27.00 35.24 -5.29
N ASP A 251 27.02 35.97 -4.17
CA ASP A 251 27.72 35.54 -2.96
C ASP A 251 27.09 34.27 -2.39
N ASN A 252 27.93 33.36 -1.86
CA ASN A 252 27.46 32.18 -1.16
C ASN A 252 26.46 32.55 -0.05
N SER A 253 25.36 31.79 0.02
CA SER A 253 24.27 31.99 1.00
C SER A 253 23.55 33.35 0.89
N LYS A 254 23.72 34.09 -0.21
CA LYS A 254 22.99 35.34 -0.47
C LYS A 254 22.22 35.26 -1.80
N ILE A 255 20.98 34.78 -1.70
CA ILE A 255 20.05 34.71 -2.84
C ILE A 255 19.57 36.11 -3.25
N LEU A 256 19.51 37.06 -2.31
CA LEU A 256 19.03 38.42 -2.55
C LEU A 256 20.13 39.43 -2.21
N SER A 257 20.47 40.29 -3.15
CA SER A 257 21.36 41.43 -2.91
C SER A 257 20.58 42.67 -2.46
N GLN A 258 21.26 43.59 -1.77
CA GLN A 258 20.66 44.81 -1.24
C GLN A 258 20.01 45.68 -2.34
N SER A 259 20.52 45.63 -3.57
CA SER A 259 19.99 46.38 -4.71
C SER A 259 18.60 45.90 -5.15
N PHE A 260 18.30 44.60 -5.01
CA PHE A 260 17.01 44.02 -5.40
C PHE A 260 16.01 43.92 -4.23
N ALA A 261 16.45 44.20 -3.00
CA ALA A 261 15.59 44.15 -1.81
C ALA A 261 14.32 45.01 -1.91
N PRO A 262 14.33 46.24 -2.47
CA PRO A 262 13.11 47.04 -2.63
C PRO A 262 12.10 46.40 -3.59
N GLN A 263 12.57 45.84 -4.72
CA GLN A 263 11.71 45.18 -5.70
C GLN A 263 11.13 43.88 -5.14
N PHE A 264 11.95 43.09 -4.43
CA PHE A 264 11.47 41.89 -3.75
C PHE A 264 10.38 42.21 -2.72
N LYS A 265 10.56 43.25 -1.89
CA LYS A 265 9.53 43.70 -0.96
C LYS A 265 8.24 44.13 -1.66
N ALA A 266 8.34 44.81 -2.80
CA ALA A 266 7.17 45.17 -3.60
C ALA A 266 6.41 43.94 -4.09
N ILE A 267 7.11 42.91 -4.58
CA ILE A 267 6.52 41.63 -4.98
C ILE A 267 5.85 40.95 -3.78
N CYS A 268 6.54 40.84 -2.65
CA CYS A 268 5.98 40.23 -1.44
C CYS A 268 4.72 40.94 -0.96
N THR A 269 4.67 42.27 -1.08
CA THR A 269 3.48 43.07 -0.77
C THR A 269 2.32 42.74 -1.71
N GLN A 270 2.56 42.47 -2.99
CA GLN A 270 1.52 42.01 -3.93
C GLN A 270 0.92 40.65 -3.54
N PHE A 271 1.70 39.82 -2.85
CA PHE A 271 1.24 38.54 -2.29
C PHE A 271 0.72 38.67 -0.84
N ASN A 272 0.51 39.89 -0.33
CA ASN A 272 0.14 40.17 1.06
C ASN A 272 1.10 39.57 2.12
N ILE A 273 2.37 39.41 1.78
CA ILE A 273 3.42 38.96 2.69
C ILE A 273 4.09 40.20 3.31
N VAL A 274 4.10 40.30 4.63
CA VAL A 274 4.74 41.39 5.37
C VAL A 274 6.18 41.00 5.71
N ILE A 275 7.17 41.79 5.24
CA ILE A 275 8.62 41.55 5.41
C ILE A 275 9.33 42.77 5.97
#